data_AF-Q5R8U7-F1
#
_entry.id   AF-Q5R8U7-F1
#
_cell.length_a   1.000
_cell.length_b   1.000
_cell.length_c   1.000
_cell.angle_alpha   90.00
_cell.angle_beta   90.00
_cell.angle_gamma   90.00
#
_symmetry.space_group_name_H-M   'P 1'
#
loop_
_entity.id
_entity.type
_entity.pdbx_description
1 polymer ?
#
loop_
_entity_poly.entity_id
_entity_poly.type
_entity_poly.pdbx_seq_one_letter_code
_entity_poly.pdbx_strand_id
1 'polypeptide(L)'
;SQKFQQFRGLCEQNLNPDANPRPTAQDLAGFWDLLQLSIEDISMKFDELYHLKANSWQLVETPEKRKVSMEQCGGEVQGQIPGRQ
;
A
#
# COMPACT_ATOMS: atom_id res chain seq x y z
N SER A 1 7.61 9.62 11.42
CA SER A 1 7.22 8.28 10.94
C SER A 1 7.97 7.22 11.73
N GLN A 2 7.28 6.20 12.24
CA GLN A 2 7.82 5.19 13.16
C GLN A 2 8.95 4.36 12.52
N LYS A 3 8.81 3.96 11.25
CA LYS A 3 9.82 3.17 10.54
C LYS A 3 11.18 3.88 10.41
N PHE A 4 11.17 5.20 10.21
CA PHE A 4 12.40 5.99 10.12
C PHE A 4 13.13 6.07 11.46
N GLN A 5 12.39 6.20 12.57
CA GLN A 5 12.98 6.18 13.91
C GLN A 5 13.57 4.81 14.23
N GLN A 6 12.90 3.72 13.83
CA GLN A 6 13.41 2.37 13.97
C GLN A 6 14.71 2.16 13.18
N PHE A 7 14.72 2.53 11.89
CA PHE A 7 15.94 2.42 11.06
C PHE A 7 17.10 3.23 11.62
N ARG A 8 16.83 4.46 12.07
CA ARG A 8 17.83 5.28 12.74
C ARG A 8 18.40 4.57 13.98
N GLY A 9 17.53 4.03 14.83
CA GLY A 9 17.96 3.27 16.01
C GLY A 9 18.80 2.04 15.66
N LEU A 10 18.46 1.32 14.59
CA LEU A 10 19.26 0.20 14.09
C LEU A 10 20.66 0.65 13.64
N CYS A 11 20.76 1.77 12.91
CA CYS A 11 22.05 2.34 12.51
C CYS A 11 22.88 2.76 13.73
N GLU A 12 22.27 3.43 14.71
CA GLU A 12 22.95 3.85 15.95
C GLU A 12 23.46 2.63 16.74
N GLN A 13 22.66 1.56 16.86
CA GLN A 13 23.09 0.30 17.48
C GLN A 13 24.18 -0.41 16.68
N ASN A 14 24.11 -0.39 15.35
CA ASN A 14 25.17 -0.94 14.50
C ASN A 14 26.49 -0.17 14.66
N LEU A 15 26.49 1.11 15.02
CA LEU A 15 27.72 1.87 15.28
C LEU A 15 28.28 1.63 16.69
N ASN A 16 27.45 1.18 17.64
CA ASN A 16 27.87 0.92 19.01
C ASN A 16 28.60 -0.44 19.12
N PRO A 17 29.90 -0.49 19.45
CA PRO A 17 30.65 -1.74 19.60
C PRO A 17 30.17 -2.59 20.80
N ASP A 18 29.53 -1.98 21.79
CA ASP A 18 29.03 -2.65 23.01
C ASP A 18 27.60 -3.19 22.85
N ALA A 19 26.95 -2.97 21.70
CA ALA A 19 25.60 -3.46 21.45
C ALA A 19 25.56 -5.00 21.39
N ASN A 20 24.55 -5.61 22.03
CA ASN A 20 24.36 -7.06 22.02
C ASN A 20 22.87 -7.45 21.99
N PRO A 21 22.37 -8.07 20.90
CA PRO A 21 23.07 -8.30 19.64
C PRO A 21 23.29 -6.99 18.88
N ARG A 22 24.44 -6.87 18.22
CA ARG A 22 24.71 -5.75 17.32
C ARG A 22 24.10 -6.04 15.95
N PRO A 23 23.25 -5.16 15.41
CA PRO A 23 22.73 -5.33 14.05
C PRO A 23 23.87 -5.43 13.04
N THR A 24 23.72 -6.26 12.02
CA THR A 24 24.70 -6.45 10.95
C THR A 24 24.40 -5.54 9.76
N ALA A 25 25.34 -5.44 8.81
CA ALA A 25 25.10 -4.72 7.55
C ALA A 25 23.91 -5.31 6.77
N GLN A 26 23.67 -6.63 6.87
CA GLN A 26 22.54 -7.28 6.23
C GLN A 26 21.20 -6.89 6.87
N ASP A 27 21.16 -6.74 8.20
CA ASP A 27 19.95 -6.27 8.90
C ASP A 27 19.59 -4.84 8.49
N LEU A 28 20.59 -3.97 8.35
CA LEU A 28 20.38 -2.61 7.86
C LEU A 28 19.91 -2.58 6.41
N ALA A 29 20.54 -3.36 5.52
CA ALA A 29 20.14 -3.45 4.13
C ALA A 29 18.70 -3.97 3.99
N GLY A 30 18.36 -5.06 4.68
CA GLY A 30 17.00 -5.61 4.65
C GLY A 30 15.95 -4.63 5.17
N PHE A 31 16.24 -3.88 6.25
CA PHE A 31 15.30 -2.86 6.72
C PHE A 31 15.20 -1.67 5.76
N TRP A 32 16.32 -1.28 5.13
CA TRP A 32 16.35 -0.23 4.11
C TRP A 32 15.48 -0.58 2.91
N ASP A 33 15.50 -1.82 2.44
CA ASP A 33 14.65 -2.27 1.33
C ASP A 33 13.17 -2.10 1.68
N LEU A 34 12.76 -2.43 2.92
CA LEU A 34 11.38 -2.22 3.38
C LEU A 34 11.00 -0.74 3.46
N LEU A 35 11.96 0.13 3.82
CA LEU A 35 11.76 1.58 3.79
C LEU A 35 11.63 2.09 2.37
N GLN A 36 12.47 1.64 1.45
CA GLN A 36 12.40 2.00 0.03
C GLN A 36 11.06 1.61 -0.57
N LEU A 37 10.60 0.37 -0.37
CA LEU A 37 9.26 -0.06 -0.81
C LEU A 37 8.14 0.83 -0.26
N SER A 38 8.25 1.24 1.02
CA SER A 38 7.26 2.14 1.62
C SER A 38 7.30 3.55 1.01
N ILE A 39 8.49 4.04 0.65
CA ILE A 39 8.67 5.35 0.00
C ILE A 39 8.14 5.31 -1.43
N GLU A 40 8.41 4.25 -2.17
CA GLU A 40 7.91 4.04 -3.53
C GLU A 40 6.38 4.00 -3.56
N ASP A 41 5.74 3.22 -2.67
CA ASP A 41 4.28 3.14 -2.59
C ASP A 41 3.65 4.52 -2.30
N ILE A 42 4.22 5.26 -1.35
CA ILE A 42 3.77 6.63 -1.05
C ILE A 42 3.97 7.55 -2.25
N SER A 43 5.10 7.46 -2.93
CA SER A 43 5.39 8.26 -4.14
C SER A 43 4.35 8.00 -5.23
N MET A 44 3.97 6.74 -5.46
CA MET A 44 2.91 6.39 -6.40
C MET A 44 1.56 7.00 -6.01
N LYS A 45 1.21 7.02 -4.72
CA LYS A 45 -0.02 7.70 -4.27
C LYS A 45 0.01 9.20 -4.53
N PHE A 46 1.16 9.84 -4.37
CA PHE A 46 1.31 11.24 -4.76
C PHE A 46 1.15 11.42 -6.27
N ASP A 47 1.73 10.55 -7.09
CA ASP A 47 1.57 10.60 -8.55
C ASP A 47 0.10 10.44 -8.97
N GLU A 48 -0.64 9.51 -8.35
CA GLU A 48 -2.10 9.37 -8.55
C GLU A 48 -2.84 10.66 -8.20
N LEU A 49 -2.49 11.31 -7.08
CA LEU A 49 -3.10 12.58 -6.66
C LEU A 49 -2.76 13.72 -7.62
N TYR A 50 -1.53 13.78 -8.14
CA TYR A 50 -1.14 14.76 -9.15
C TYR A 50 -1.95 14.60 -10.44
N HIS A 51 -2.16 13.37 -10.91
CA HIS A 51 -2.98 13.08 -12.08
C HIS A 51 -4.44 13.47 -11.87
N LEU A 52 -5.03 13.11 -10.71
CA LEU A 52 -6.39 13.52 -10.37
C LEU A 52 -6.54 15.04 -10.35
N LYS A 53 -5.60 15.75 -9.70
CA LYS A 53 -5.61 17.21 -9.66
C LYS A 53 -5.54 17.82 -11.06
N ALA A 54 -4.70 17.28 -11.94
CA ALA A 54 -4.61 17.72 -13.33
C ALA A 54 -5.93 17.49 -14.11
N ASN A 55 -6.70 16.47 -13.73
CA ASN A 55 -8.02 16.14 -14.28
C ASN A 55 -9.19 16.76 -13.49
N SER A 56 -8.98 17.90 -12.82
CA SER A 56 -10.01 18.57 -12.00
C SER A 56 -10.69 17.64 -10.98
N TRP A 57 -9.92 16.71 -10.41
CA TRP A 57 -10.34 15.69 -9.45
C TRP A 57 -11.38 14.70 -9.96
N GLN A 58 -11.58 14.59 -11.28
CA GLN A 58 -12.45 13.58 -11.86
C GLN A 58 -11.75 12.22 -11.81
N LEU A 59 -12.41 11.23 -11.21
CA LEU A 59 -11.92 9.86 -11.19
C LEU A 59 -11.80 9.35 -12.63
N VAL A 60 -10.59 8.96 -13.02
CA VAL A 60 -10.36 8.21 -14.25
C VAL A 60 -10.91 6.80 -13.99
N GLU A 61 -11.95 6.39 -14.72
CA GLU A 61 -12.49 5.02 -14.65
C GLU A 61 -11.47 4.02 -15.24
N THR A 62 -10.44 3.70 -14.47
CA THR A 62 -9.54 2.58 -14.81
C THR A 62 -10.27 1.26 -14.52
N PRO A 63 -10.33 0.32 -15.47
CA PRO A 63 -11.13 -0.91 -15.34
C PRO A 63 -10.72 -1.82 -14.16
N GLU A 64 -9.57 -1.59 -13.54
CA GLU A 64 -9.09 -2.38 -12.39
C GLU A 64 -9.80 -2.06 -11.06
N LYS A 65 -10.32 -0.84 -10.88
CA LYS A 65 -11.04 -0.46 -9.64
C LYS A 65 -12.46 -1.02 -9.56
N ARG A 66 -13.00 -1.60 -10.64
CA ARG A 66 -14.33 -2.24 -10.63
C ARG A 66 -14.39 -3.51 -9.76
N LYS A 67 -13.25 -4.13 -9.43
CA LYS A 67 -13.27 -5.42 -8.69
C LYS A 67 -13.56 -5.26 -7.19
N VAL A 68 -13.13 -4.16 -6.56
CA VAL A 68 -13.31 -4.02 -5.09
C VAL A 68 -14.68 -3.45 -4.72
N SER A 69 -15.33 -2.68 -5.61
CA SER A 69 -16.63 -2.07 -5.32
C SER A 69 -17.85 -2.83 -5.85
N MET A 70 -17.69 -3.86 -6.70
CA MET A 70 -18.82 -4.67 -7.20
C MET A 70 -19.17 -5.89 -6.33
N GLU A 71 -18.32 -6.31 -5.38
CA GLU A 71 -18.64 -7.42 -4.46
C GLU A 71 -19.52 -6.99 -3.25
N GLN A 72 -19.96 -5.73 -3.18
CA GLN A 72 -20.77 -5.21 -2.05
C GLN A 72 -22.10 -4.56 -2.45
N CYS A 73 -22.73 -4.98 -3.55
CA CYS A 73 -24.20 -4.86 -3.73
C CYS A 73 -24.66 -5.60 -4.99
N GLY A 74 -25.34 -6.74 -4.83
CA GLY A 74 -25.90 -7.47 -5.97
C GLY A 74 -26.57 -8.78 -5.58
N GLY A 75 -27.44 -8.75 -4.58
CA GLY A 75 -28.17 -9.92 -4.10
C GLY A 75 -29.68 -9.80 -4.27
N GLU A 76 -30.20 -9.42 -5.44
CA GLU A 76 -31.62 -9.61 -5.79
C GLU A 76 -31.75 -9.95 -7.28
N VAL A 77 -31.95 -11.24 -7.59
CA VAL A 77 -32.39 -11.70 -8.92
C VAL A 77 -33.89 -12.01 -8.87
N GLN A 78 -34.69 -11.07 -9.39
CA GLN A 78 -36.11 -11.26 -9.63
C GLN A 78 -36.32 -12.07 -10.92
N GLY A 79 -36.91 -13.26 -10.79
CA GLY A 79 -37.98 -13.70 -11.70
C GLY A 79 -37.67 -14.80 -12.71
N GLN A 80 -38.35 -15.94 -12.55
CA GLN A 80 -39.10 -16.55 -13.65
C GLN A 80 -40.26 -17.37 -13.07
N ILE A 81 -41.50 -16.97 -13.38
CA ILE A 81 -42.72 -17.77 -13.19
C ILE A 81 -42.83 -18.69 -14.42
N PRO A 82 -42.83 -20.03 -14.31
CA PRO A 82 -43.32 -20.90 -15.36
C PRO A 82 -44.81 -21.18 -15.15
N GLY A 83 -45.57 -21.07 -16.23
CA GLY A 83 -47.03 -21.04 -16.25
C GLY A 83 -47.73 -22.35 -15.90
N ARG A 84 -49.05 -22.19 -15.74
CA ARG A 84 -50.09 -23.22 -15.72
C ARG A 84 -49.84 -24.36 -16.72
N GLN A 85 -49.85 -25.57 -16.21
CA GLN A 85 -50.94 -26.54 -16.42
C GLN A 85 -51.10 -27.39 -15.17
#